data_AF-A0A9Q0V2A2-F1
#
_entry.id   AF-A0A9Q0V2A2-F1
#
_cell.length_a   1.000
_cell.length_b   1.000
_cell.length_c   1.000
_cell.angle_alpha   90.00
_cell.angle_beta   90.00
_cell.angle_gamma   90.00
#
_symmetry.space_group_name_H-M   'P 1'
#
loop_
_entity.id
_entity.type
_entity.pdbx_description
1 polymer ?
#
loop_
_entity_poly.entity_id
_entity_poly.type
_entity_poly.pdbx_seq_one_letter_code
_entity_poly.pdbx_strand_id
1 'polypeptide(L)'
;MGESFPMTGGDGPCSYTKNSSRQRASAASAKSLLTSAILGNLDIERSSRMFAIADLGCSTGPNTFIAMENIIEALTQKCKIEGYSSLPEFQVYFNDHVSNDFNTLFAYLPPDRKYFASGVPGSFHGRLFPKATLNIIYSAFSLQWLSKAPQELGDVNSPAWNKGRIYYTDAPREVGQAYSLQYAKDMDSFLAARAEELAPGGLMLILMPGRPDGTLPSQNSLGPFIRPLESCLADMVDEVCKSRNVNNLEYIYIYIYIYIYIYIYIYIYIVTVEPLQEIICDHEIDSLNMPLYSPSIEELRKLIEKNGCFGIARLETLPPMSVPLPSAEE
;
A
#
# COMPACT_ATOMS: atom_id res chain seq x y z
N MET A 1 -9.18 9.65 16.07
CA MET A 1 -8.08 8.87 15.45
C MET A 1 -8.16 9.11 13.95
N GLY A 2 -7.03 9.18 13.24
CA GLY A 2 -7.05 9.23 11.78
C GLY A 2 -7.56 7.91 11.18
N GLU A 3 -7.96 7.91 9.92
CA GLU A 3 -8.36 6.70 9.21
C GLU A 3 -7.19 5.70 9.15
N SER A 4 -7.52 4.40 9.21
CA SER A 4 -6.53 3.33 9.38
C SER A 4 -6.93 2.11 8.56
N PHE A 5 -6.05 1.70 7.65
CA PHE A 5 -6.35 0.66 6.66
C PHE A 5 -5.26 -0.43 6.62
N PRO A 6 -4.96 -1.11 7.75
CA PRO A 6 -3.98 -2.20 7.75
C PRO A 6 -4.51 -3.39 6.94
N MET A 7 -3.60 -4.28 6.54
CA MET A 7 -4.00 -5.54 5.90
C MET A 7 -4.58 -6.53 6.92
N THR A 8 -5.34 -7.51 6.44
CA THR A 8 -5.89 -8.59 7.28
C THR A 8 -4.76 -9.36 7.98
N GLY A 9 -4.72 -9.27 9.31
CA GLY A 9 -3.74 -9.96 10.13
C GLY A 9 -3.95 -11.47 10.27
N GLY A 10 -3.13 -12.10 11.12
CA GLY A 10 -3.13 -13.54 11.36
C GLY A 10 -2.42 -14.38 10.27
N ASP A 11 -2.66 -15.68 10.35
CA ASP A 11 -2.03 -16.72 9.51
C ASP A 11 -3.03 -17.60 8.75
N GLY A 12 -4.33 -17.32 8.91
CA GLY A 12 -5.41 -18.05 8.25
C GLY A 12 -5.48 -17.85 6.74
N PRO A 13 -6.36 -18.57 6.03
CA PRO A 13 -6.46 -18.55 4.56
C PRO A 13 -6.71 -17.17 3.95
N CYS A 14 -7.40 -16.27 4.66
CA CYS A 14 -7.70 -14.90 4.21
C CYS A 14 -6.68 -13.86 4.69
N SER A 15 -5.63 -14.26 5.43
CA SER A 15 -4.62 -13.34 5.93
C SER A 15 -3.76 -12.77 4.80
N TYR A 16 -3.20 -11.58 5.01
CA TYR A 16 -2.25 -10.98 4.08
C TYR A 16 -0.99 -11.82 3.91
N THR A 17 -0.54 -12.48 4.99
CA THR A 17 0.60 -13.39 5.02
C THR A 17 0.48 -14.48 3.92
N LYS A 18 -0.74 -14.96 3.65
CA LYS A 18 -1.02 -16.00 2.63
C LYS A 18 -1.39 -15.44 1.25
N ASN A 19 -1.79 -14.18 1.16
CA ASN A 19 -2.35 -13.56 -0.07
C ASN A 19 -1.52 -12.41 -0.64
N SER A 20 -0.24 -12.29 -0.25
CA SER A 20 0.66 -11.19 -0.64
C SER A 20 1.71 -11.59 -1.69
N SER A 21 1.43 -12.59 -2.52
CA SER A 21 2.37 -13.15 -3.51
C SER A 21 2.72 -12.17 -4.64
N ARG A 22 1.78 -11.32 -5.07
CA ARG A 22 2.02 -10.31 -6.12
C ARG A 22 2.97 -9.21 -5.65
N GLN A 23 2.79 -8.72 -4.43
CA GLN A 23 3.69 -7.75 -3.80
C GLN A 23 5.08 -8.37 -3.65
N ARG A 24 5.15 -9.64 -3.24
CA ARG A 24 6.42 -10.39 -3.15
C ARG A 24 7.13 -10.50 -4.48
N ALA A 25 6.42 -10.91 -5.54
CA ALA A 25 6.98 -11.03 -6.88
C ALA A 25 7.51 -9.70 -7.40
N SER A 26 6.76 -8.61 -7.19
CA SER A 26 7.17 -7.26 -7.60
C SER A 26 8.43 -6.79 -6.85
N ALA A 27 8.48 -7.01 -5.53
CA ALA A 27 9.65 -6.69 -4.72
C ALA A 27 10.88 -7.52 -5.15
N ALA A 28 10.68 -8.80 -5.51
CA ALA A 28 11.75 -9.64 -6.04
C ALA A 28 12.27 -9.12 -7.40
N SER A 29 11.40 -8.67 -8.30
CA SER A 29 11.79 -8.03 -9.56
C SER A 29 12.57 -6.73 -9.36
N ALA A 30 12.32 -6.01 -8.26
CA ALA A 30 13.03 -4.79 -7.91
C ALA A 30 14.36 -5.02 -7.18
N LYS A 31 14.69 -6.27 -6.78
CA LYS A 31 15.83 -6.57 -5.90
C LYS A 31 17.16 -6.03 -6.45
N SER A 32 17.45 -6.24 -7.73
CA SER A 32 18.71 -5.79 -8.33
C SER A 32 18.83 -4.26 -8.32
N LEU A 33 17.74 -3.56 -8.61
CA LEU A 33 17.68 -2.10 -8.58
C LEU A 33 17.92 -1.55 -7.17
N LEU A 34 17.27 -2.17 -6.18
CA LEU A 34 17.47 -1.85 -4.77
C LEU A 34 18.93 -2.03 -4.36
N THR A 35 19.54 -3.16 -4.71
CA THR A 35 20.94 -3.44 -4.41
C THR A 35 21.85 -2.40 -5.05
N SER A 36 21.69 -2.11 -6.36
CA SER A 36 22.47 -1.08 -7.04
C SER A 36 22.29 0.32 -6.43
N ALA A 37 21.07 0.66 -6.01
CA ALA A 37 20.80 1.94 -5.37
C ALA A 37 21.56 2.09 -4.04
N ILE A 38 21.54 1.06 -3.19
CA ILE A 38 22.27 1.03 -1.93
C ILE A 38 23.78 1.13 -2.17
N LEU A 39 24.33 0.31 -3.08
CA LEU A 39 25.76 0.28 -3.35
C LEU A 39 26.28 1.62 -3.87
N GLY A 40 25.53 2.26 -4.77
CA GLY A 40 25.98 3.46 -5.49
C GLY A 40 25.64 4.80 -4.84
N ASN A 41 24.58 4.89 -4.02
CA ASN A 41 24.03 6.19 -3.58
C ASN A 41 23.93 6.35 -2.07
N LEU A 42 24.07 5.29 -1.29
CA LEU A 42 24.10 5.43 0.17
C LEU A 42 25.46 6.01 0.58
N ASP A 43 25.47 7.15 1.25
CA ASP A 43 26.71 7.82 1.68
C ASP A 43 26.60 8.20 3.16
N ILE A 44 26.98 7.28 4.04
CA ILE A 44 26.84 7.46 5.49
C ILE A 44 28.21 7.40 6.14
N GLU A 45 28.39 8.21 7.19
CA GLU A 45 29.62 8.27 7.95
C GLU A 45 30.08 6.89 8.46
N ARG A 46 31.33 6.56 8.14
CA ARG A 46 31.99 5.29 8.50
C ARG A 46 32.18 5.11 10.02
N SER A 47 32.01 6.17 10.79
CA SER A 47 32.06 6.17 12.26
C SER A 47 30.79 5.58 12.89
N SER A 48 29.69 5.44 12.14
CA SER A 48 28.44 4.94 12.70
C SER A 48 28.55 3.48 13.10
N ARG A 49 28.27 3.20 14.37
CA ARG A 49 28.25 1.83 14.92
C ARG A 49 26.96 1.09 14.61
N MET A 50 25.91 1.81 14.19
CA MET A 50 24.58 1.29 13.95
C MET A 50 24.00 1.84 12.65
N PHE A 51 23.39 0.98 11.84
CA PHE A 51 22.58 1.36 10.70
C PHE A 51 21.09 1.14 11.02
N ALA A 52 20.34 2.24 11.05
CA ALA A 52 18.90 2.24 11.27
C ALA A 52 18.14 2.18 9.94
N ILE A 53 17.27 1.18 9.80
CA ILE A 53 16.46 0.91 8.62
C ILE A 53 15.00 0.95 9.04
N ALA A 54 14.14 1.63 8.30
CA ALA A 54 12.70 1.59 8.53
C ALA A 54 11.97 1.00 7.32
N ASP A 55 11.08 0.03 7.55
CA ASP A 55 10.06 -0.39 6.59
C ASP A 55 8.74 0.29 6.93
N LEU A 56 8.28 1.19 6.05
CA LEU A 56 7.06 1.97 6.26
C LEU A 56 5.89 1.31 5.50
N GLY A 57 4.96 0.75 6.28
CA GLY A 57 3.88 -0.11 5.82
C GLY A 57 4.33 -1.57 5.71
N CYS A 58 4.82 -2.14 6.81
CA CYS A 58 5.40 -3.48 6.86
C CYS A 58 4.34 -4.61 6.83
N SER A 59 3.08 -4.30 7.14
CA SER A 59 2.00 -5.25 7.36
C SER A 59 2.39 -6.30 8.42
N THR A 60 2.04 -7.57 8.21
CA THR A 60 2.26 -8.68 9.16
C THR A 60 3.35 -9.68 8.72
N GLY A 61 4.04 -9.41 7.62
CA GLY A 61 4.96 -10.35 6.98
C GLY A 61 4.30 -11.33 6.00
N PRO A 62 5.08 -12.21 5.33
CA PRO A 62 6.53 -12.35 5.45
C PRO A 62 7.32 -11.39 4.54
N ASN A 63 6.65 -10.63 3.68
CA ASN A 63 7.31 -9.82 2.64
C ASN A 63 8.29 -8.78 3.22
N THR A 64 7.94 -8.17 4.36
CA THR A 64 8.81 -7.23 5.08
C THR A 64 10.15 -7.86 5.48
N PHE A 65 10.15 -9.08 6.01
CA PHE A 65 11.38 -9.77 6.42
C PHE A 65 12.30 -10.05 5.24
N ILE A 66 11.73 -10.50 4.11
CA ILE A 66 12.47 -10.74 2.87
C ILE A 66 13.09 -9.43 2.35
N ALA A 67 12.34 -8.32 2.40
CA ALA A 67 12.85 -7.02 2.00
C ALA A 67 14.01 -6.57 2.90
N MET A 68 13.87 -6.71 4.22
CA MET A 68 14.90 -6.33 5.18
C MET A 68 16.16 -7.19 5.04
N GLU A 69 16.03 -8.49 4.79
CA GLU A 69 17.15 -9.38 4.48
C GLU A 69 17.90 -8.92 3.22
N ASN A 70 17.19 -8.57 2.15
CA ASN A 70 17.79 -8.06 0.91
C ASN A 70 18.54 -6.73 1.13
N ILE A 71 17.99 -5.82 1.95
CA ILE A 71 18.63 -4.55 2.30
C ILE A 71 19.90 -4.81 3.12
N ILE A 72 19.83 -5.67 4.14
CA ILE A 72 20.98 -6.00 4.98
C ILE A 72 22.08 -6.72 4.20
N GLU A 73 21.70 -7.58 3.25
CA GLU A 73 22.64 -8.21 2.32
C GLU A 73 23.37 -7.15 1.48
N ALA A 74 22.64 -6.20 0.89
CA ALA A 74 23.23 -5.11 0.11
C ALA A 74 24.12 -4.18 0.95
N LEU A 75 23.72 -3.85 2.18
CA LEU A 75 24.53 -3.08 3.12
C LEU A 75 25.81 -3.82 3.51
N THR A 76 25.70 -5.12 3.77
CA THR A 76 26.85 -5.98 4.08
C THR A 76 27.85 -6.00 2.93
N GLN A 77 27.35 -6.09 1.68
CA GLN A 77 28.19 -5.98 0.49
C GLN A 77 28.86 -4.61 0.38
N LYS A 78 28.10 -3.52 0.60
CA LYS A 78 28.64 -2.15 0.60
C LYS A 78 29.77 -1.99 1.62
N CYS A 79 29.55 -2.43 2.86
CA CYS A 79 30.54 -2.35 3.93
C CYS A 79 31.84 -3.09 3.56
N LYS A 80 31.73 -4.26 2.91
CA LYS A 80 32.89 -5.02 2.42
C LYS A 80 33.64 -4.25 1.33
N ILE A 81 32.93 -3.70 0.35
CA ILE A 81 33.52 -2.93 -0.76
C ILE A 81 34.26 -1.69 -0.24
N GLU A 82 33.68 -1.01 0.75
CA GLU A 82 34.28 0.18 1.35
C GLU A 82 35.40 -0.14 2.35
N GLY A 83 35.62 -1.42 2.68
CA GLY A 83 36.71 -1.87 3.55
C GLY A 83 36.45 -1.62 5.04
N TYR A 84 35.21 -1.78 5.51
CA TYR A 84 34.89 -1.76 6.94
C TYR A 84 35.58 -2.94 7.64
N SER A 85 36.23 -2.67 8.79
CA SER A 85 36.92 -3.70 9.59
C SER A 85 35.96 -4.70 10.24
N SER A 86 34.73 -4.28 10.51
CA SER A 86 33.65 -5.09 11.07
C SER A 86 32.32 -4.58 10.55
N LEU A 87 31.32 -5.45 10.50
CA LEU A 87 29.96 -5.02 10.15
C LEU A 87 29.38 -4.17 11.29
N PRO A 88 28.63 -3.09 10.97
CA PRO A 88 27.87 -2.35 11.96
C PRO A 88 26.70 -3.19 12.48
N GLU A 89 26.12 -2.76 13.60
CA GLU A 89 24.86 -3.32 14.07
C GLU A 89 23.71 -2.81 13.19
N PHE A 90 22.77 -3.67 12.84
CA PHE A 90 21.58 -3.27 12.08
C PHE A 90 20.37 -3.19 13.01
N GLN A 91 19.70 -2.05 13.02
CA GLN A 91 18.43 -1.84 13.70
C GLN A 91 17.34 -1.64 12.65
N VAL A 92 16.34 -2.53 12.67
CA VAL A 92 15.18 -2.47 11.77
C VAL A 92 13.95 -2.03 12.55
N TYR A 93 13.27 -1.01 12.01
CA TYR A 93 12.00 -0.51 12.49
C TYR A 93 10.90 -0.93 11.52
N PHE A 94 9.95 -1.71 12.02
CA PHE A 94 8.77 -2.13 11.28
C PHE A 94 7.64 -1.15 11.61
N ASN A 95 7.32 -0.25 10.69
CA ASN A 95 6.23 0.70 10.86
C ASN A 95 4.99 0.23 10.11
N ASP A 96 3.85 0.38 10.76
CA ASP A 96 2.54 0.30 10.14
C ASP A 96 1.53 1.11 10.97
N HIS A 97 0.28 1.14 10.55
CA HIS A 97 -0.82 1.70 11.31
C HIS A 97 -0.90 1.11 12.73
N VAL A 98 -1.41 1.91 13.68
CA VAL A 98 -1.58 1.48 15.08
C VAL A 98 -2.44 0.21 15.18
N SER A 99 -3.41 0.05 14.29
CA SER A 99 -4.32 -1.10 14.24
C SER A 99 -3.76 -2.30 13.48
N ASN A 100 -2.53 -2.25 12.97
CA ASN A 100 -1.89 -3.40 12.34
C ASN A 100 -1.66 -4.52 13.37
N ASP A 101 -1.67 -5.76 12.90
CA ASP A 101 -1.44 -6.93 13.74
C ASP A 101 0.08 -7.17 13.95
N PHE A 102 0.66 -6.33 14.81
CA PHE A 102 2.05 -6.47 15.24
C PHE A 102 2.31 -7.77 16.01
N ASN A 103 1.28 -8.40 16.60
CA ASN A 103 1.44 -9.68 17.28
C ASN A 103 1.83 -10.77 16.28
N THR A 104 1.09 -10.86 15.17
CA THR A 104 1.45 -11.76 14.07
C THR A 104 2.83 -11.40 13.51
N LEU A 105 3.11 -10.13 13.24
CA LEU A 105 4.45 -9.71 12.78
C LEU A 105 5.56 -10.23 13.70
N PHE A 106 5.44 -10.01 15.01
CA PHE A 106 6.47 -10.42 15.97
C PHE A 106 6.55 -11.93 16.16
N ALA A 107 5.44 -12.65 16.06
CA ALA A 107 5.43 -14.12 16.08
C ALA A 107 6.18 -14.72 14.89
N TYR A 108 6.20 -14.04 13.74
CA TYR A 108 6.88 -14.50 12.52
C TYR A 108 8.27 -13.88 12.30
N LEU A 109 8.81 -13.11 13.25
CA LEU A 109 10.17 -12.58 13.14
C LEU A 109 11.19 -13.73 12.99
N PRO A 110 12.09 -13.70 11.98
CA PRO A 110 13.06 -14.76 11.79
C PRO A 110 14.00 -14.86 13.01
N PRO A 111 14.20 -16.06 13.60
CA PRO A 111 15.01 -16.23 14.81
C PRO A 111 16.51 -16.07 14.55
N ASP A 112 16.97 -16.34 13.32
CA ASP A 112 18.37 -16.30 12.88
C ASP A 112 18.78 -14.98 12.23
N ARG A 113 17.87 -14.00 12.21
CA ARG A 113 18.06 -12.65 11.66
C ARG A 113 19.34 -11.98 12.17
N LYS A 114 19.94 -11.14 11.33
CA LYS A 114 21.17 -10.39 11.64
C LYS A 114 20.91 -8.93 11.99
N TYR A 115 19.75 -8.65 12.59
CA TYR A 115 19.32 -7.31 12.97
C TYR A 115 18.47 -7.31 14.24
N PHE A 116 18.54 -6.20 14.97
CA PHE A 116 17.60 -5.85 16.03
C PHE A 116 16.29 -5.34 15.41
N ALA A 117 15.17 -5.62 16.06
CA ALA A 117 13.84 -5.35 15.53
C ALA A 117 13.01 -4.53 16.51
N SER A 118 12.22 -3.59 16.01
CA SER A 118 11.25 -2.83 16.80
C SER A 118 10.02 -2.51 15.96
N GLY A 119 8.82 -2.59 16.53
CA GLY A 119 7.60 -2.09 15.89
C GLY A 119 7.40 -0.61 16.18
N VAL A 120 6.89 0.13 15.19
CA VAL A 120 6.62 1.57 15.27
C VAL A 120 5.19 1.84 14.81
N PRO A 121 4.21 1.83 15.72
CA PRO A 121 2.81 2.04 15.36
C PRO A 121 2.53 3.52 15.06
N GLY A 122 1.99 3.83 13.88
CA GLY A 122 1.62 5.19 13.49
C GLY A 122 1.54 5.38 11.98
N SER A 123 0.80 6.41 11.54
CA SER A 123 0.75 6.75 10.13
C SER A 123 2.07 7.37 9.67
N PHE A 124 2.68 6.77 8.65
CA PHE A 124 3.80 7.33 7.91
C PHE A 124 3.51 8.64 7.18
N HIS A 125 2.27 9.14 7.09
CA HIS A 125 2.03 10.48 6.57
C HIS A 125 2.51 11.58 7.54
N GLY A 126 2.77 11.23 8.80
CA GLY A 126 3.35 12.12 9.81
C GLY A 126 4.74 11.67 10.29
N ARG A 127 5.23 12.34 11.34
CA ARG A 127 6.49 12.00 12.02
C ARG A 127 6.35 10.73 12.86
N LEU A 128 7.34 9.87 12.76
CA LEU A 128 7.47 8.58 13.44
C LEU A 128 8.78 8.47 14.23
N PHE A 129 9.83 9.15 13.78
CA PHE A 129 11.18 9.00 14.32
C PHE A 129 11.79 10.34 14.76
N PRO A 130 12.76 10.34 15.69
CA PRO A 130 13.59 11.50 15.96
C PRO A 130 14.37 11.96 14.72
N LYS A 131 14.89 13.19 14.76
CA LYS A 131 15.58 13.76 13.61
C LYS A 131 16.86 13.00 13.28
N ALA A 132 17.18 12.88 11.99
CA ALA A 132 18.42 12.29 11.46
C ALA A 132 18.80 10.93 12.11
N THR A 133 17.81 10.10 12.39
CA THR A 133 17.99 8.80 13.06
C THR A 133 18.07 7.65 12.07
N LEU A 134 17.40 7.77 10.91
CA LEU A 134 17.30 6.70 9.93
C LEU A 134 18.38 6.82 8.86
N ASN A 135 18.93 5.68 8.43
CA ASN A 135 19.91 5.59 7.36
C ASN A 135 19.27 5.14 6.04
N ILE A 136 18.33 4.19 6.13
CA ILE A 136 17.51 3.75 5.00
C ILE A 136 16.04 3.80 5.39
N ILE A 137 15.23 4.32 4.48
CA ILE A 137 13.78 4.23 4.53
C ILE A 137 13.34 3.40 3.34
N TYR A 138 12.60 2.33 3.59
CA TYR A 138 12.01 1.47 2.59
C TYR A 138 10.48 1.53 2.71
N SER A 139 9.79 1.58 1.58
CA SER A 139 8.33 1.44 1.55
C SER A 139 7.94 0.73 0.27
N ALA A 140 7.19 -0.36 0.40
CA ALA A 140 6.71 -1.13 -0.74
C ALA A 140 5.20 -1.40 -0.65
N PHE A 141 4.47 -1.03 -1.70
CA PHE A 141 3.02 -1.21 -1.79
C PHE A 141 2.24 -0.57 -0.63
N SER A 142 2.71 0.59 -0.17
CA SER A 142 2.06 1.33 0.93
C SER A 142 1.72 2.76 0.52
N LEU A 143 2.58 3.44 -0.24
CA LEU A 143 2.37 4.84 -0.62
C LEU A 143 1.23 5.10 -1.61
N GLN A 144 0.63 4.08 -2.21
CA GLN A 144 -0.60 4.27 -2.98
C GLN A 144 -1.83 4.47 -2.07
N TRP A 145 -1.74 4.16 -0.78
CA TRP A 145 -2.82 4.39 0.19
C TRP A 145 -2.81 5.85 0.63
N LEU A 146 -3.93 6.54 0.39
CA LEU A 146 -4.15 7.91 0.84
C LEU A 146 -4.38 7.93 2.36
N SER A 147 -4.12 9.08 2.98
CA SER A 147 -4.45 9.29 4.39
C SER A 147 -5.96 9.25 4.66
N LYS A 148 -6.75 9.55 3.64
CA LYS A 148 -8.21 9.50 3.61
C LYS A 148 -8.72 9.57 2.17
N ALA A 149 -9.98 9.18 1.96
CA ALA A 149 -10.66 9.49 0.71
C ALA A 149 -10.87 11.01 0.56
N PRO A 150 -10.77 11.59 -0.65
CA PRO A 150 -11.11 13.00 -0.86
C PRO A 150 -12.59 13.25 -0.48
N GLN A 151 -12.82 14.24 0.39
CA GLN A 151 -14.14 14.47 1.00
C GLN A 151 -15.17 14.96 -0.02
N GLU A 152 -14.71 15.69 -1.04
CA GLU A 152 -15.50 16.21 -2.14
C GLU A 152 -16.11 15.11 -3.03
N LEU A 153 -15.70 13.85 -2.88
CA LEU A 153 -16.26 12.72 -3.62
C LEU A 153 -17.65 12.30 -3.12
N GLY A 154 -17.98 12.60 -1.86
CA GLY A 154 -19.28 12.28 -1.25
C GLY A 154 -20.27 13.45 -1.23
N ASP A 155 -19.87 14.64 -1.70
CA ASP A 155 -20.74 15.82 -1.75
C ASP A 155 -21.50 15.87 -3.07
N VAL A 156 -22.83 15.75 -3.00
CA VAL A 156 -23.72 15.72 -4.18
C VAL A 156 -23.63 16.99 -5.04
N ASN A 157 -23.19 18.10 -4.44
CA ASN A 157 -23.06 19.39 -5.12
C ASN A 157 -21.65 19.60 -5.71
N SER A 158 -20.72 18.70 -5.41
CA SER A 158 -19.36 18.76 -5.91
C SER A 158 -19.30 18.32 -7.37
N PRO A 159 -18.52 19.00 -8.23
CA PRO A 159 -18.24 18.50 -9.57
C PRO A 159 -17.45 17.19 -9.55
N ALA A 160 -16.86 16.82 -8.42
CA ALA A 160 -16.15 15.56 -8.19
C ALA A 160 -17.01 14.49 -7.49
N TRP A 161 -18.33 14.68 -7.34
CA TRP A 161 -19.21 13.67 -6.74
C TRP A 161 -19.08 12.33 -7.47
N ASN A 162 -18.65 11.29 -6.76
CA ASN A 162 -18.33 9.99 -7.35
C ASN A 162 -19.56 9.06 -7.38
N LYS A 163 -20.67 9.56 -7.91
CA LYS A 163 -21.95 8.85 -7.91
C LYS A 163 -21.84 7.45 -8.54
N GLY A 164 -22.37 6.45 -7.84
CA GLY A 164 -22.50 5.06 -8.27
C GLY A 164 -21.17 4.33 -8.45
N ARG A 165 -20.10 4.84 -7.83
CA ARG A 165 -18.73 4.30 -7.94
C ARG A 165 -18.04 4.35 -6.60
N ILE A 166 -17.16 3.40 -6.39
CA ILE A 166 -16.29 3.37 -5.21
C ILE A 166 -14.85 3.78 -5.52
N TYR A 167 -14.55 4.06 -6.79
CA TYR A 167 -13.21 4.41 -7.24
C TYR A 167 -13.21 5.32 -8.48
N TYR A 168 -12.07 5.89 -8.83
CA TYR A 168 -11.96 6.84 -9.94
C TYR A 168 -11.77 6.20 -11.33
N THR A 169 -11.98 4.89 -11.45
CA THR A 169 -11.80 4.18 -12.74
C THR A 169 -12.95 4.51 -13.66
N ASP A 170 -12.64 4.88 -14.91
CA ASP A 170 -13.64 5.33 -15.89
C ASP A 170 -14.52 6.50 -15.39
N ALA A 171 -14.09 7.19 -14.33
CA ALA A 171 -14.79 8.31 -13.73
C ALA A 171 -14.49 9.63 -14.48
N PRO A 172 -15.35 10.66 -14.30
CA PRO A 172 -15.07 12.02 -14.77
C PRO A 172 -13.70 12.53 -14.31
N ARG A 173 -13.15 13.48 -15.07
CA ARG A 173 -11.80 14.03 -14.82
C ARG A 173 -11.69 14.61 -13.41
N GLU A 174 -12.75 15.25 -12.93
CA GLU A 174 -12.88 15.93 -11.65
C GLU A 174 -12.65 14.96 -10.48
N VAL A 175 -13.18 13.73 -10.58
CA VAL A 175 -12.96 12.66 -9.59
C VAL A 175 -11.47 12.32 -9.53
N GLY A 176 -10.85 12.04 -10.68
CA GLY A 176 -9.42 11.73 -10.76
C GLY A 176 -8.52 12.88 -10.25
N GLN A 177 -8.94 14.13 -10.46
CA GLN A 177 -8.24 15.31 -9.93
C GLN A 177 -8.35 15.41 -8.40
N ALA A 178 -9.52 15.14 -7.81
CA ALA A 178 -9.68 15.12 -6.36
C ALA A 178 -8.73 14.10 -5.69
N TYR A 179 -8.64 12.91 -6.27
CA TYR A 179 -7.67 11.88 -5.85
C TYR A 179 -6.21 12.34 -5.97
N SER A 180 -5.83 12.92 -7.12
CA SER A 180 -4.48 13.45 -7.37
C SER A 180 -4.11 14.56 -6.37
N LEU A 181 -5.06 15.45 -6.04
CA LEU A 181 -4.86 16.51 -5.05
C LEU A 181 -4.68 15.97 -3.64
N GLN A 182 -5.45 14.95 -3.24
CA GLN A 182 -5.27 14.30 -1.94
C GLN A 182 -3.91 13.58 -1.86
N TYR A 183 -3.53 12.85 -2.93
CA TYR A 183 -2.21 12.23 -3.02
C TYR A 183 -1.06 13.25 -2.91
N ALA A 184 -1.17 14.39 -3.58
CA ALA A 184 -0.16 15.45 -3.50
C ALA A 184 0.01 15.99 -2.06
N LYS A 185 -1.08 16.13 -1.29
CA LYS A 185 -1.03 16.55 0.13
C LYS A 185 -0.38 15.48 1.01
N ASP A 186 -0.73 14.22 0.78
CA ASP A 186 -0.21 13.09 1.53
C ASP A 186 1.29 12.89 1.28
N MET A 187 1.72 13.01 0.02
CA MET A 187 3.13 12.95 -0.35
C MET A 187 3.94 14.13 0.15
N ASP A 188 3.39 15.35 0.15
CA ASP A 188 4.06 16.52 0.72
C ASP A 188 4.33 16.30 2.22
N SER A 189 3.33 15.80 2.95
CA SER A 189 3.43 15.49 4.38
C SER A 189 4.41 14.34 4.66
N PHE A 190 4.31 13.26 3.87
CA PHE A 190 5.24 12.12 3.94
C PHE A 190 6.69 12.58 3.73
N LEU A 191 6.98 13.28 2.62
CA LEU A 191 8.32 13.73 2.28
C LEU A 191 8.87 14.70 3.34
N ALA A 192 8.06 15.66 3.82
CA ALA A 192 8.46 16.58 4.88
C ALA A 192 8.85 15.83 6.17
N ALA A 193 8.06 14.82 6.57
CA ALA A 193 8.38 14.01 7.74
C ALA A 193 9.66 13.19 7.55
N ARG A 194 9.83 12.54 6.38
CA ARG A 194 11.03 11.76 6.06
C ARG A 194 12.28 12.62 5.99
N ALA A 195 12.17 13.87 5.52
CA ALA A 195 13.29 14.79 5.38
C ALA A 195 13.90 15.15 6.74
N GLU A 196 13.09 15.19 7.79
CA GLU A 196 13.59 15.40 9.15
C GLU A 196 14.22 14.14 9.75
N GLU A 197 13.73 12.96 9.39
CA GLU A 197 14.06 11.69 10.04
C GLU A 197 15.27 10.99 9.43
N LEU A 198 15.45 11.14 8.12
CA LEU A 198 16.57 10.56 7.38
C LEU A 198 17.83 11.36 7.68
N ALA A 199 18.91 10.66 8.04
CA ALA A 199 20.23 11.25 8.20
C ALA A 199 20.74 11.77 6.83
N PRO A 200 21.58 12.83 6.83
CA PRO A 200 22.28 13.26 5.62
C PRO A 200 23.00 12.10 4.93
N GLY A 201 22.83 12.00 3.61
CA GLY A 201 23.38 10.89 2.81
C GLY A 201 22.66 9.54 2.95
N GLY A 202 21.59 9.49 3.75
CA GLY A 202 20.67 8.36 3.79
C GLY A 202 19.88 8.17 2.49
N LEU A 203 19.27 7.00 2.34
CA LEU A 203 18.57 6.61 1.12
C LEU A 203 17.11 6.23 1.38
N MET A 204 16.22 6.69 0.51
CA MET A 204 14.81 6.29 0.51
C MET A 204 14.51 5.43 -0.73
N LEU A 205 13.92 4.27 -0.50
CA LEU A 205 13.62 3.23 -1.48
C LEU A 205 12.11 3.02 -1.53
N ILE A 206 11.48 3.40 -2.65
CA ILE A 206 10.02 3.34 -2.81
C ILE A 206 9.67 2.41 -3.95
N LEU A 207 8.76 1.47 -3.69
CA LEU A 207 8.15 0.59 -4.68
C LEU A 207 6.63 0.68 -4.55
N MET A 208 5.92 1.15 -5.57
CA MET A 208 4.46 1.27 -5.50
C MET A 208 3.82 1.08 -6.86
N PRO A 209 2.52 0.73 -6.92
CA PRO A 209 1.76 0.84 -8.16
C PRO A 209 1.77 2.27 -8.68
N GLY A 210 1.92 2.41 -9.98
CA GLY A 210 1.87 3.69 -10.68
C GLY A 210 1.18 3.54 -12.03
N ARG A 211 1.18 4.61 -12.79
CA ARG A 211 0.59 4.67 -14.14
C ARG A 211 1.55 5.31 -15.14
N PRO A 212 1.41 5.03 -16.45
CA PRO A 212 2.25 5.67 -17.47
C PRO A 212 2.04 7.19 -17.53
N ASP A 213 3.09 7.94 -17.85
CA ASP A 213 3.01 9.38 -18.09
C ASP A 213 2.06 9.69 -19.27
N GLY A 214 1.46 10.90 -19.26
CA GLY A 214 0.51 11.32 -20.28
C GLY A 214 -0.88 10.66 -20.22
N THR A 215 -1.09 9.69 -19.32
CA THR A 215 -2.40 9.07 -19.10
C THR A 215 -3.24 9.86 -18.09
N LEU A 216 -4.57 9.76 -18.16
CA LEU A 216 -5.44 10.25 -17.09
C LEU A 216 -5.49 9.22 -15.95
N PRO A 217 -5.64 9.66 -14.68
CA PRO A 217 -5.82 8.72 -13.56
C PRO A 217 -6.91 7.69 -13.82
N SER A 218 -8.08 8.12 -14.33
CA SER A 218 -9.22 7.24 -14.58
C SER A 218 -8.99 6.16 -15.64
N GLN A 219 -7.98 6.31 -16.51
CA GLN A 219 -7.66 5.35 -17.58
C GLN A 219 -6.70 4.24 -17.13
N ASN A 220 -5.83 4.52 -16.15
CA ASN A 220 -4.75 3.62 -15.73
C ASN A 220 -4.67 3.57 -14.20
N SER A 221 -5.77 3.14 -13.58
CA SER A 221 -5.91 2.99 -12.13
C SER A 221 -5.73 1.52 -11.70
N LEU A 222 -5.82 1.27 -10.39
CA LEU A 222 -6.01 -0.09 -9.84
C LEU A 222 -7.44 -0.63 -10.04
N GLY A 223 -8.25 0.04 -10.85
CA GLY A 223 -9.64 -0.25 -11.13
C GLY A 223 -9.95 -1.70 -11.45
N PRO A 224 -9.21 -2.38 -12.34
CA PRO A 224 -9.45 -3.80 -12.63
C PRO A 224 -9.47 -4.71 -11.39
N PHE A 225 -8.79 -4.34 -10.30
CA PHE A 225 -8.84 -5.07 -9.03
C PHE A 225 -10.00 -4.67 -8.13
N ILE A 226 -10.57 -3.48 -8.33
CA ILE A 226 -11.67 -2.92 -7.54
C ILE A 226 -13.03 -3.18 -8.20
N ARG A 227 -13.09 -3.28 -9.54
CA ARG A 227 -14.34 -3.52 -10.30
C ARG A 227 -15.16 -4.69 -9.78
N PRO A 228 -14.60 -5.88 -9.47
CA PRO A 228 -15.40 -6.98 -8.94
C PRO A 228 -16.07 -6.64 -7.61
N LEU A 229 -15.39 -5.88 -6.74
CA LEU A 229 -15.95 -5.41 -5.48
C LEU A 229 -17.07 -4.41 -5.71
N GLU A 230 -16.87 -3.44 -6.61
CA GLU A 230 -17.89 -2.46 -6.99
C GLU A 230 -19.15 -3.14 -7.54
N SER A 231 -18.99 -4.14 -8.44
CA SER A 231 -20.10 -4.92 -8.98
C SER A 231 -20.83 -5.71 -7.89
N CYS A 232 -20.11 -6.36 -6.97
CA CYS A 232 -20.74 -7.08 -5.86
C CYS A 232 -21.57 -6.15 -4.97
N LEU A 233 -21.06 -4.94 -4.68
CA LEU A 233 -21.80 -3.95 -3.89
C LEU A 233 -23.06 -3.47 -4.62
N ALA A 234 -22.97 -3.23 -5.93
CA ALA A 234 -24.12 -2.86 -6.74
C ALA A 234 -25.18 -3.97 -6.76
N ASP A 235 -24.78 -5.23 -6.96
CA ASP A 235 -25.69 -6.39 -6.94
C ASP A 235 -26.38 -6.52 -5.56
N MET A 236 -25.64 -6.32 -4.47
CA MET A 236 -26.21 -6.33 -3.11
C MET A 236 -27.28 -5.25 -2.92
N VAL A 237 -27.04 -4.03 -3.42
CA VAL A 237 -28.01 -2.94 -3.38
C VAL A 237 -29.24 -3.24 -4.22
N ASP A 238 -29.07 -3.77 -5.43
CA ASP A 238 -30.18 -4.15 -6.30
C ASP A 238 -31.07 -5.21 -5.64
N GLU A 239 -30.48 -6.22 -5.00
CA GLU A 239 -31.24 -7.26 -4.28
C GLU A 239 -31.99 -6.69 -3.06
N VAL A 240 -31.37 -5.80 -2.29
CA VAL A 240 -32.05 -5.09 -1.18
C VAL A 240 -33.22 -4.26 -1.71
N CYS A 241 -33.03 -3.52 -2.81
CA CYS A 241 -34.06 -2.69 -3.43
C CYS A 241 -35.23 -3.53 -3.98
N LYS A 242 -34.97 -4.69 -4.59
CA LYS A 242 -36.01 -5.64 -5.01
C LYS A 242 -36.81 -6.17 -3.81
N SER A 243 -36.12 -6.52 -2.71
CA SER A 243 -36.76 -7.06 -1.49
C SER A 243 -37.74 -6.08 -0.84
N ARG A 244 -37.42 -4.78 -0.85
CA ARG A 244 -38.28 -3.71 -0.29
C ARG A 244 -39.58 -3.51 -1.08
N ASN A 245 -39.60 -3.87 -2.36
CA ASN A 245 -40.79 -3.75 -3.22
C ASN A 245 -41.77 -4.92 -3.07
N VAL A 246 -41.41 -5.96 -2.31
CA VAL A 246 -42.27 -7.11 -2.02
C VAL A 246 -42.66 -7.02 -0.54
N ASN A 247 -43.95 -6.84 -0.23
CA ASN A 247 -44.48 -6.73 1.15
C ASN A 247 -44.38 -8.03 1.99
N ASN A 248 -43.47 -8.95 1.65
CA ASN A 248 -43.24 -10.18 2.40
C ASN A 248 -41.86 -10.12 3.05
N LEU A 249 -41.81 -10.41 4.36
CA LEU A 249 -40.60 -10.77 5.09
C LEU A 249 -40.08 -12.12 4.56
N GLU A 250 -39.48 -12.11 3.37
CA GLU A 250 -38.74 -13.25 2.84
C GLU A 250 -37.26 -13.07 3.16
N TYR A 251 -36.70 -14.03 3.90
CA TYR A 251 -35.27 -14.15 4.10
C TYR A 251 -34.63 -14.45 2.74
N ILE A 252 -33.98 -13.45 2.13
CA ILE A 252 -33.24 -13.65 0.89
C ILE A 252 -31.87 -14.22 1.23
N TYR A 253 -31.62 -15.47 0.83
CA TYR A 253 -30.31 -16.09 0.90
C TYR A 253 -29.54 -15.72 -0.38
N ILE A 254 -28.61 -14.77 -0.27
CA ILE A 254 -27.74 -14.38 -1.40
C ILE A 254 -26.50 -15.28 -1.40
N TYR A 255 -26.36 -16.11 -2.44
CA TYR A 255 -25.16 -16.88 -2.72
C TYR A 255 -24.27 -16.10 -3.69
N ILE A 256 -23.27 -15.39 -3.17
CA ILE A 256 -22.31 -14.64 -4.01
C ILE A 256 -21.15 -15.57 -4.39
N TYR A 257 -21.06 -15.92 -5.67
CA TYR A 257 -19.92 -16.64 -6.25
C TYR A 257 -18.89 -15.64 -6.77
N ILE A 258 -17.89 -15.31 -5.95
CA ILE A 258 -16.79 -14.44 -6.38
C ILE A 258 -15.73 -15.29 -7.09
N TYR A 259 -15.65 -15.20 -8.41
CA TYR A 259 -14.56 -15.77 -9.19
C TYR A 259 -13.31 -14.89 -9.06
N ILE A 260 -12.52 -15.12 -8.02
CA ILE A 260 -11.17 -14.57 -7.92
C ILE A 260 -10.21 -15.59 -8.52
N TYR A 261 -9.72 -15.33 -9.73
CA TYR A 261 -8.58 -16.09 -10.26
C TYR A 261 -7.35 -15.80 -9.40
N ILE A 262 -7.09 -16.69 -8.41
CA ILE A 262 -5.81 -17.29 -7.99
C ILE A 262 -6.10 -18.24 -6.79
N TYR A 263 -6.20 -19.54 -7.07
CA TYR A 263 -6.01 -20.75 -6.23
C TYR A 263 -6.17 -20.70 -4.69
N ILE A 264 -7.24 -20.12 -4.15
CA ILE A 264 -7.82 -20.51 -2.85
C ILE A 264 -9.35 -20.40 -2.98
N TYR A 265 -10.06 -21.52 -2.82
CA TYR A 265 -11.52 -21.50 -2.66
C TYR A 265 -11.86 -20.88 -1.31
N ILE A 266 -12.16 -19.58 -1.27
CA ILE A 266 -12.70 -18.94 -0.07
C ILE A 266 -14.22 -19.10 -0.11
N TYR A 267 -14.72 -20.10 0.63
CA TYR A 267 -16.15 -20.20 0.95
C TYR A 267 -16.45 -19.21 2.08
N ILE A 268 -17.02 -18.05 1.75
CA ILE A 268 -17.55 -17.14 2.76
C ILE A 268 -19.01 -17.51 3.03
N TYR A 269 -19.28 -18.13 4.17
CA TYR A 269 -20.64 -18.27 4.70
C TYR A 269 -21.01 -16.97 5.43
N ILE A 270 -21.73 -16.08 4.77
CA ILE A 270 -22.40 -14.97 5.46
C ILE A 270 -23.81 -15.47 5.81
N VAL A 271 -23.98 -15.96 7.03
CA VAL A 271 -25.30 -16.18 7.61
C VAL A 271 -25.70 -14.88 8.29
N THR A 272 -26.53 -14.07 7.64
CA THR A 272 -27.15 -12.92 8.30
C THR A 272 -28.30 -13.43 9.17
N VAL A 273 -28.27 -13.10 10.46
CA VAL A 273 -29.35 -13.41 11.41
C VAL A 273 -30.36 -12.25 11.47
N GLU A 274 -30.19 -11.21 10.63
CA GLU A 274 -31.02 -10.00 10.61
C GLU A 274 -31.47 -9.63 9.18
N PRO A 275 -32.63 -8.97 9.03
CA PRO A 275 -33.23 -8.66 7.73
C PRO A 275 -32.37 -7.70 6.88
N LEU A 276 -32.23 -8.02 5.59
CA LEU A 276 -31.46 -7.27 4.57
C LEU A 276 -31.83 -5.78 4.42
N GLN A 277 -32.97 -5.35 4.95
CA GLN A 277 -33.43 -3.96 4.85
C GLN A 277 -32.51 -2.94 5.55
N GLU A 278 -31.59 -3.37 6.43
CA GLU A 278 -30.64 -2.49 7.14
C GLU A 278 -29.20 -2.50 6.57
N ILE A 279 -28.91 -3.24 5.50
CA ILE A 279 -27.51 -3.64 5.24
C ILE A 279 -26.76 -2.73 4.24
N ILE A 280 -27.35 -2.29 3.12
CA ILE A 280 -26.74 -1.29 2.21
C ILE A 280 -27.84 -0.50 1.47
N CYS A 281 -27.80 0.83 1.49
CA CYS A 281 -28.62 1.71 0.66
C CYS A 281 -27.78 2.40 -0.44
N ASP A 282 -28.41 2.81 -1.56
CA ASP A 282 -27.72 3.52 -2.67
C ASP A 282 -26.83 4.67 -2.19
N HIS A 283 -27.29 5.44 -1.19
CA HIS A 283 -26.54 6.57 -0.64
C HIS A 283 -25.24 6.15 0.09
N GLU A 284 -25.15 4.91 0.57
CA GLU A 284 -23.96 4.38 1.22
C GLU A 284 -22.88 4.02 0.19
N ILE A 285 -23.26 3.46 -0.96
CA ILE A 285 -22.33 3.26 -2.10
C ILE A 285 -21.82 4.60 -2.61
N ASP A 286 -22.70 5.58 -2.81
CA ASP A 286 -22.33 6.92 -3.28
C ASP A 286 -21.34 7.65 -2.33
N SER A 287 -21.32 7.24 -1.04
CA SER A 287 -20.41 7.79 -0.04
C SER A 287 -19.09 7.01 0.09
N LEU A 288 -19.07 5.74 -0.33
CA LEU A 288 -17.93 4.84 -0.19
C LEU A 288 -16.90 5.12 -1.28
N ASN A 289 -15.70 5.56 -0.91
CA ASN A 289 -14.62 5.82 -1.86
C ASN A 289 -13.31 5.18 -1.39
N MET A 290 -12.71 4.33 -2.21
CA MET A 290 -11.46 3.65 -1.90
C MET A 290 -10.31 4.66 -1.83
N PRO A 291 -9.58 4.78 -0.71
CA PRO A 291 -8.51 5.76 -0.52
C PRO A 291 -7.19 5.28 -1.14
N LEU A 292 -7.21 5.03 -2.45
CA LEU A 292 -6.06 4.53 -3.21
C LEU A 292 -5.75 5.48 -4.36
N TYR A 293 -4.49 5.73 -4.70
CA TYR A 293 -4.11 6.50 -5.89
C TYR A 293 -2.82 5.97 -6.51
N SER A 294 -2.82 5.84 -7.84
CA SER A 294 -1.64 5.44 -8.62
C SER A 294 -1.08 6.68 -9.33
N PRO A 295 0.03 7.27 -8.86
CA PRO A 295 0.66 8.41 -9.50
C PRO A 295 1.38 8.00 -10.79
N SER A 296 1.57 8.98 -11.67
CA SER A 296 2.55 8.86 -12.76
C SER A 296 3.98 9.17 -12.30
N ILE A 297 4.98 8.82 -13.11
CA ILE A 297 6.38 9.17 -12.86
C ILE A 297 6.54 10.70 -12.84
N GLU A 298 5.91 11.39 -13.79
CA GLU A 298 5.95 12.85 -13.87
C GLU A 298 5.34 13.53 -12.64
N GLU A 299 4.19 13.02 -12.15
CA GLU A 299 3.58 13.51 -10.90
C GLU A 299 4.50 13.31 -9.70
N LEU A 300 5.02 12.09 -9.51
CA LEU A 300 5.89 11.78 -8.38
C LEU A 300 7.18 12.61 -8.43
N ARG A 301 7.79 12.76 -9.61
CA ARG A 301 8.95 13.62 -9.83
C ARG A 301 8.68 15.06 -9.41
N LYS A 302 7.58 15.65 -9.88
CA LYS A 302 7.19 17.02 -9.53
C LYS A 302 6.99 17.20 -8.03
N LEU A 303 6.40 16.21 -7.35
CA LEU A 303 6.19 16.26 -5.90
C LEU A 303 7.52 16.22 -5.13
N ILE A 304 8.45 15.35 -5.54
CA ILE A 304 9.79 15.26 -4.92
C ILE A 304 10.59 16.54 -5.16
N GLU A 305 10.62 17.04 -6.40
CA GLU A 305 11.33 18.26 -6.77
C GLU A 305 10.75 19.50 -6.06
N LYS A 306 9.41 19.57 -5.92
CA LYS A 306 8.73 20.63 -5.18
C LYS A 306 9.09 20.61 -3.69
N ASN A 307 9.19 19.43 -3.07
CA ASN A 307 9.58 19.29 -1.68
C ASN A 307 11.03 19.77 -1.44
N GLY A 308 11.93 19.50 -2.38
CA GLY A 308 13.29 20.05 -2.40
C GLY A 308 14.25 19.48 -1.34
N CYS A 309 13.81 18.53 -0.51
CA CYS A 309 14.69 17.90 0.49
C CYS A 309 15.42 16.65 -0.01
N PHE A 310 15.00 16.08 -1.16
CA PHE A 310 15.55 14.83 -1.69
C PHE A 310 16.02 14.99 -3.13
N GLY A 311 17.19 14.43 -3.43
CA GLY A 311 17.63 14.19 -4.80
C GLY A 311 17.03 12.89 -5.35
N ILE A 312 16.73 12.84 -6.65
CA ILE A 312 16.25 11.63 -7.32
C ILE A 312 17.46 10.89 -7.92
N ALA A 313 17.90 9.82 -7.26
CA ALA A 313 18.98 8.97 -7.78
C ALA A 313 18.50 8.14 -9.00
N ARG A 314 17.28 7.60 -8.92
CA ARG A 314 16.65 6.82 -9.98
C ARG A 314 15.14 6.86 -9.83
N LEU A 315 14.42 6.93 -10.95
CA LEU A 315 12.96 6.88 -10.99
C LEU A 315 12.52 6.25 -12.31
N GLU A 316 12.00 5.03 -12.25
CA GLU A 316 11.63 4.24 -13.42
C GLU A 316 10.50 3.25 -13.10
N THR A 317 9.83 2.76 -14.14
CA THR A 317 8.85 1.68 -14.03
C THR A 317 9.54 0.33 -14.14
N LEU A 318 9.09 -0.64 -13.35
CA LEU A 318 9.42 -2.04 -13.58
C LEU A 318 8.67 -2.55 -14.83
N PRO A 319 9.25 -3.52 -15.56
CA PRO A 319 8.50 -4.21 -16.61
C PRO A 319 7.22 -4.83 -16.00
N PRO A 320 6.10 -4.84 -16.74
CA PRO A 320 4.89 -5.50 -16.29
C PRO A 320 5.22 -6.95 -15.95
N MET A 321 4.78 -7.41 -14.78
CA MET A 321 5.03 -8.78 -14.36
C MET A 321 4.50 -9.74 -15.44
N SER A 322 5.37 -10.58 -15.99
CA SER A 322 5.02 -11.72 -16.84
C SER A 322 4.46 -12.87 -16.00
N VAL A 323 3.52 -12.57 -15.10
CA VAL A 323 2.67 -13.62 -14.53
C VAL A 323 1.53 -13.75 -15.52
N PRO A 324 1.41 -14.89 -16.24
CA PRO A 324 0.30 -15.10 -17.14
C PRO A 324 -0.99 -14.84 -16.36
N LEU A 325 -1.86 -13.99 -16.90
CA LEU A 325 -3.28 -14.19 -16.64
C LEU A 325 -3.58 -15.62 -17.11
N PRO A 326 -4.13 -16.51 -16.28
CA PRO A 326 -4.60 -17.79 -16.79
C PRO A 326 -5.55 -17.50 -17.96
N SER A 327 -5.31 -18.16 -19.10
CA SER A 327 -6.24 -18.12 -20.23
C SER A 327 -7.62 -18.58 -19.74
N ALA A 328 -8.68 -17.94 -20.22
CA ALA A 328 -10.07 -18.20 -19.83
C ALA A 328 -10.62 -19.56 -20.30
N GLU A 329 -9.75 -20.52 -20.60
CA GLU A 329 -10.08 -21.85 -21.07
C GLU A 329 -9.40 -22.87 -20.15
N GLU A 330 -10.11 -23.24 -19.08
CA GLU A 330 -10.23 -24.60 -18.51
C GLU A 330 -11.18 -24.60 -17.30
#